data_AF-A0AAX0AYD9-F1
#
_entry.id   AF-A0AAX0AYD9-F1
#
_cell.length_a   1.000
_cell.length_b   1.000
_cell.length_c   1.000
_cell.angle_alpha   90.00
_cell.angle_beta   90.00
_cell.angle_gamma   90.00
#
_symmetry.space_group_name_H-M   'P 1'
#
loop_
_entity.id
_entity.type
_entity.pdbx_description
1 polymer ?
#
loop_
_entity_poly.entity_id
_entity_poly.type
_entity_poly.pdbx_seq_one_letter_code
_entity_poly.pdbx_strand_id
1 'polypeptide(L)'
;MCNECYLRSSVEKWRQRLDIMIIKKKGNFLDDEIIAFNQYVGDLIAECIDCNAFKFYKAGRRNTIVGNKQRDLYYYGECNLFINLYDYIEEGIRNNEKVYISIQKNLYKKLKSLLMINGISIEKVQFICIEDMKRIIRNKSSSISFSEEIKLGGNKGHEKNRWIIQSSLQKYFLQQEDYWNRYNEKFNSSILCVHDASPYIHKNTPLESGHELLNKYQYHSKKEIYQVGI
;
A
#
# COMPACT_ATOMS: atom_id res chain seq x y z
N MET A 1 20.90 4.84 3.21
CA MET A 1 21.44 5.85 4.14
C MET A 1 20.82 7.23 3.94
N CYS A 2 19.61 7.41 4.50
CA CYS A 2 19.09 8.75 4.84
C CYS A 2 20.01 9.33 5.91
N ASN A 3 21.15 9.88 5.48
CA ASN A 3 22.15 10.49 6.37
C ASN A 3 21.84 11.95 6.66
N GLU A 4 20.83 12.55 6.00
CA GLU A 4 20.47 13.96 6.18
C GLU A 4 19.34 14.16 7.19
N CYS A 5 18.38 13.24 7.26
CA CYS A 5 17.31 13.31 8.25
C CYS A 5 17.78 12.94 9.67
N TYR A 6 18.85 12.14 9.80
CA TYR A 6 19.28 11.51 11.07
C TYR A 6 18.18 10.73 11.82
N LEU A 7 17.03 10.48 11.18
CA LEU A 7 15.86 9.87 11.81
C LEU A 7 15.97 8.35 11.95
N ARG A 8 16.92 7.68 11.28
CA ARG A 8 17.02 6.20 11.32
C ARG A 8 17.11 5.65 12.75
N SER A 9 17.99 6.22 13.58
CA SER A 9 18.16 5.76 14.96
C SER A 9 16.89 6.02 15.78
N SER A 10 16.22 7.14 15.53
CA SER A 10 14.92 7.46 16.12
C SER A 10 13.84 6.46 15.70
N VAL A 11 13.67 6.21 14.40
CA VAL A 11 12.69 5.24 13.87
C VAL A 11 12.91 3.86 14.49
N GLU A 12 14.15 3.36 14.52
CA GLU A 12 14.45 2.05 15.13
C GLU A 12 14.18 2.04 16.64
N LYS A 13 14.60 3.08 17.35
CA LYS A 13 14.38 3.21 18.80
C LYS A 13 12.89 3.21 19.14
N TRP A 14 12.09 3.98 18.41
CA TRP A 14 10.65 4.10 18.67
C TRP A 14 9.87 2.87 18.21
N ARG A 15 10.29 2.23 17.11
CA ARG A 15 9.79 0.91 16.70
C ARG A 15 9.99 -0.15 17.77
N GLN A 16 11.19 -0.25 18.35
CA GLN A 16 11.48 -1.19 19.44
C GLN A 16 10.64 -0.89 20.70
N ARG A 17 10.42 0.39 21.01
CA ARG A 17 9.55 0.79 22.12
C ARG A 17 8.10 0.39 21.89
N LEU A 18 7.60 0.54 20.67
CA LEU A 18 6.25 0.10 20.28
C LEU A 18 6.09 -1.41 20.51
N ASP A 19 7.04 -2.23 20.06
CA ASP A 19 7.01 -3.68 20.30
C ASP A 19 6.96 -4.03 21.80
N ILE A 20 7.81 -3.39 22.60
CA ILE A 20 7.86 -3.61 24.06
C ILE A 20 6.53 -3.22 24.69
N MET A 21 5.92 -2.13 24.24
CA MET A 21 4.65 -1.64 24.79
C MET A 21 3.49 -2.58 24.48
N ILE A 22 3.43 -3.10 23.25
CA ILE A 22 2.46 -4.12 22.84
C ILE A 22 2.60 -5.37 23.73
N ILE A 23 3.82 -5.83 24.01
CA ILE A 23 4.06 -6.96 24.91
C ILE A 23 3.54 -6.63 26.33
N LYS A 24 3.86 -5.44 26.87
CA LYS A 24 3.41 -5.01 28.20
C LYS A 24 1.89 -4.94 28.32
N LYS A 25 1.21 -4.50 27.26
CA LYS A 25 -0.25 -4.44 27.16
C LYS A 25 -0.87 -5.76 26.71
N LYS A 26 -0.13 -6.87 26.81
CA LYS A 26 -0.57 -8.23 26.49
C LYS A 26 -1.15 -8.39 25.07
N GLY A 27 -0.61 -7.63 24.11
CA GLY A 27 -1.07 -7.65 22.73
C GLY A 27 -2.37 -6.87 22.47
N ASN A 28 -2.77 -5.95 23.35
CA ASN A 28 -3.88 -5.04 23.06
C ASN A 28 -3.43 -3.96 22.08
N PHE A 29 -3.60 -4.18 20.78
CA PHE A 29 -3.23 -3.24 19.73
C PHE A 29 -4.10 -1.97 19.70
N LEU A 30 -5.25 -1.99 20.37
CA LEU A 30 -6.24 -0.92 20.41
C LEU A 30 -6.15 -0.08 21.70
N ASP A 31 -5.11 -0.28 22.50
CA ASP A 31 -4.82 0.61 23.63
C ASP A 31 -4.46 2.01 23.09
N ASP A 32 -5.09 3.06 23.64
CA ASP A 32 -4.90 4.44 23.17
C ASP A 32 -3.42 4.88 23.15
N GLU A 33 -2.64 4.40 24.13
CA GLU A 33 -1.20 4.66 24.17
C GLU A 33 -0.50 3.99 22.99
N ILE A 34 -0.87 2.76 22.64
CA ILE A 34 -0.31 2.01 21.51
C ILE A 34 -0.66 2.68 20.19
N ILE A 35 -1.89 3.15 20.04
CA ILE A 35 -2.34 3.88 18.85
C ILE A 35 -1.53 5.18 18.69
N ALA A 36 -1.43 5.98 19.76
CA ALA A 36 -0.67 7.23 19.73
C ALA A 36 0.82 7.01 19.42
N PHE A 37 1.43 5.98 20.02
CA PHE A 37 2.81 5.61 19.71
C PHE A 37 2.99 5.10 18.28
N ASN A 38 2.03 4.34 17.76
CA ASN A 38 2.05 3.86 16.39
C ASN A 38 1.96 5.02 15.38
N GLN A 39 1.10 6.00 15.64
CA GLN A 39 1.01 7.22 14.83
C GLN A 39 2.34 7.96 14.80
N TYR A 40 2.96 8.18 15.96
CA TYR A 40 4.27 8.83 16.05
C TYR A 40 5.37 8.07 15.29
N VAL A 41 5.40 6.73 15.36
CA VAL A 41 6.32 5.91 14.55
C VAL A 41 6.02 6.07 13.06
N GLY A 42 4.75 6.10 12.67
CA GLY A 42 4.28 6.37 11.31
C GLY A 42 4.78 7.70 10.76
N ASP A 43 4.68 8.77 11.55
CA ASP A 43 5.15 10.11 11.18
C ASP A 43 6.65 10.12 10.91
N LEU A 44 7.45 9.50 11.79
CA LEU A 44 8.89 9.38 11.61
C LEU A 44 9.27 8.57 10.36
N ILE A 45 8.50 7.52 10.04
CA ILE A 45 8.69 6.73 8.81
C ILE A 45 8.40 7.61 7.59
N ALA A 46 7.27 8.33 7.59
CA ALA A 46 6.88 9.23 6.51
C ALA A 46 7.91 10.33 6.27
N GLU A 47 8.40 10.99 7.33
CA GLU A 47 9.47 12.00 7.25
C GLU A 47 10.76 11.43 6.65
N CYS A 48 11.15 10.22 7.04
CA CYS A 48 12.34 9.56 6.51
C CYS A 48 12.19 9.22 5.02
N ILE A 49 10.99 8.80 4.61
CA ILE A 49 10.68 8.51 3.20
C ILE A 49 10.66 9.78 2.37
N ASP A 50 10.01 10.84 2.87
CA ASP A 50 9.95 12.15 2.19
C ASP A 50 11.36 12.76 2.07
N CYS A 51 12.22 12.63 3.09
CA CYS A 51 13.63 13.06 3.00
C CYS A 51 14.40 12.28 1.93
N ASN A 52 14.23 10.95 1.88
CA ASN A 52 14.86 10.13 0.85
C ASN A 52 14.34 10.50 -0.54
N ALA A 53 13.04 10.75 -0.69
CA ALA A 53 12.45 11.18 -1.95
C ALA A 53 13.00 12.55 -2.39
N PHE A 54 13.06 13.53 -1.48
CA PHE A 54 13.62 14.87 -1.70
C PHE A 54 15.06 14.85 -2.23
N LYS A 55 15.88 13.91 -1.74
CA LYS A 55 17.24 13.68 -2.25
C LYS A 55 17.28 13.35 -3.75
N PHE A 56 16.34 12.55 -4.23
CA PHE A 56 16.26 12.22 -5.67
C PHE A 56 15.78 13.42 -6.50
N TYR A 57 14.90 14.27 -5.97
CA TYR A 57 14.46 15.50 -6.67
C TYR A 57 15.59 16.51 -6.85
N LYS A 58 16.42 16.74 -5.82
CA LYS A 58 17.62 17.61 -5.93
C LYS A 58 18.66 17.06 -6.91
N ALA A 59 18.72 15.74 -7.10
CA ALA A 59 19.68 15.08 -7.99
C ALA A 59 19.32 15.10 -9.49
N GLY A 60 18.20 15.74 -9.89
CA GLY A 60 18.06 16.21 -11.28
C GLY A 60 16.81 15.84 -12.07
N ARG A 61 15.59 15.81 -11.51
CA ARG A 61 14.34 15.82 -12.32
C ARG A 61 13.21 16.59 -11.61
N ARG A 62 12.70 17.63 -12.27
CA ARG A 62 11.52 18.41 -11.84
C ARG A 62 10.24 17.61 -12.08
N ASN A 63 9.31 17.69 -11.12
CA ASN A 63 7.89 17.31 -11.20
C ASN A 63 7.55 15.82 -11.39
N THR A 64 7.87 15.00 -10.39
CA THR A 64 7.12 13.75 -10.16
C THR A 64 6.58 13.79 -8.74
N ILE A 65 5.28 13.53 -8.55
CA ILE A 65 4.68 13.46 -7.22
C ILE A 65 5.13 12.13 -6.59
N VAL A 66 5.58 12.15 -5.33
CA VAL A 66 5.93 10.93 -4.56
C VAL A 66 4.65 10.17 -4.27
N GLY A 67 4.35 9.15 -5.09
CA GLY A 67 3.20 8.26 -4.87
C GLY A 67 1.86 9.00 -4.84
N ASN A 68 0.77 8.26 -4.65
CA ASN A 68 -0.49 8.87 -4.27
C ASN A 68 -0.61 8.66 -2.76
N LYS A 69 -0.22 9.65 -1.95
CA LYS A 69 -0.12 9.55 -0.48
C LYS A 69 -1.38 8.95 0.18
N GLN A 70 -2.54 9.08 -0.45
CA GLN A 70 -3.81 8.52 0.06
C GLN A 70 -3.95 7.00 -0.13
N ARG A 71 -3.08 6.36 -0.91
CA ARG A 71 -3.17 4.94 -1.30
C ARG A 71 -1.94 4.12 -0.90
N ASP A 72 -0.90 4.76 -0.37
CA ASP A 72 0.35 4.11 0.00
C ASP A 72 0.50 4.10 1.53
N LEU A 73 0.62 2.90 2.12
CA LEU A 73 0.98 2.69 3.52
C LEU A 73 2.42 2.18 3.60
N TYR A 74 3.28 2.98 4.21
CA TYR A 74 4.65 2.58 4.51
C TYR A 74 4.74 2.09 5.95
N TYR A 75 5.32 0.91 6.14
CA TYR A 75 5.46 0.33 7.46
C TYR A 75 6.91 -0.02 7.76
N TYR A 76 7.29 0.08 9.03
CA TYR A 76 8.59 -0.35 9.52
C TYR A 76 8.39 -1.26 10.73
N GLY A 77 8.44 -2.57 10.48
CA GLY A 77 8.09 -3.60 11.46
C GLY A 77 6.62 -4.03 11.42
N GLU A 78 6.37 -5.26 11.86
CA GLU A 78 5.06 -5.92 11.73
C GLU A 78 3.97 -5.28 12.59
N CYS A 79 4.28 -4.88 13.83
CA CYS A 79 3.33 -4.22 14.72
C CYS A 79 2.73 -2.96 14.09
N ASN A 80 3.59 -2.11 13.52
CA ASN A 80 3.19 -0.90 12.84
C ASN A 80 2.33 -1.18 11.60
N LEU A 81 2.66 -2.22 10.83
CA LEU A 81 1.81 -2.67 9.72
C LEU A 81 0.42 -3.09 10.22
N PHE A 82 0.36 -3.93 11.25
CA PHE A 82 -0.90 -4.55 11.64
C PHE A 82 -1.88 -3.58 12.30
N ILE A 83 -1.41 -2.61 13.09
CA ILE A 83 -2.28 -1.57 13.67
C ILE A 83 -2.94 -0.78 12.53
N ASN A 84 -2.15 -0.30 11.58
CA ASN A 84 -2.68 0.48 10.46
C ASN A 84 -3.62 -0.35 9.56
N LEU A 85 -3.34 -1.64 9.37
CA LEU A 85 -4.25 -2.52 8.63
C LEU A 85 -5.52 -2.85 9.39
N TYR A 86 -5.49 -2.93 10.72
CA TYR A 86 -6.68 -3.18 11.53
C TYR A 86 -7.75 -2.11 11.27
N ASP A 87 -7.41 -0.83 11.46
CA ASP A 87 -8.33 0.29 11.30
C ASP A 87 -8.90 0.32 9.87
N TYR A 88 -8.04 0.11 8.87
CA TYR A 88 -8.45 0.11 7.46
C TYR A 88 -9.38 -1.05 7.10
N ILE A 89 -9.19 -2.23 7.71
CA ILE A 89 -10.04 -3.41 7.52
C ILE A 89 -11.37 -3.23 8.23
N GLU A 90 -11.34 -2.79 9.50
CA GLU A 90 -12.53 -2.57 10.31
C GLU A 90 -13.46 -1.53 9.66
N GLU A 91 -12.89 -0.41 9.19
CA GLU A 91 -13.63 0.61 8.48
C GLU A 91 -14.32 0.05 7.22
N GLY A 92 -13.60 -0.75 6.43
CA GLY A 92 -14.16 -1.42 5.26
C GLY A 92 -15.31 -2.35 5.61
N ILE A 93 -15.16 -3.17 6.65
CA ILE A 93 -16.21 -4.07 7.14
C ILE A 93 -17.44 -3.28 7.60
N ARG A 94 -17.25 -2.19 8.36
CA ARG A 94 -18.33 -1.33 8.86
C ARG A 94 -19.11 -0.67 7.71
N ASN A 95 -18.42 -0.31 6.64
CA ASN A 95 -19.01 0.26 5.42
C ASN A 95 -19.57 -0.81 4.47
N ASN A 96 -19.74 -2.06 4.93
CA ASN A 96 -20.24 -3.17 4.12
C ASN A 96 -19.43 -3.40 2.83
N GLU A 97 -18.12 -3.19 2.91
CA GLU A 97 -17.18 -3.43 1.82
C GLU A 97 -16.63 -4.85 1.89
N LYS A 98 -16.30 -5.42 0.74
CA LYS A 98 -15.64 -6.71 0.67
C LYS A 98 -14.13 -6.52 0.72
N VAL A 99 -13.50 -7.02 1.78
CA VAL A 99 -12.07 -6.79 2.03
C VAL A 99 -11.24 -7.93 1.44
N TYR A 100 -10.28 -7.58 0.59
CA TYR A 100 -9.33 -8.47 -0.04
C TYR A 100 -7.90 -8.14 0.39
N ILE A 101 -7.12 -9.15 0.77
CA ILE A 101 -5.73 -8.98 1.19
C ILE A 101 -4.82 -9.87 0.35
N SER A 102 -3.86 -9.25 -0.33
CA SER A 102 -2.85 -9.92 -1.14
C SER A 102 -1.44 -9.54 -0.72
N ILE A 103 -0.96 -10.24 0.31
CA ILE A 103 0.38 -10.08 0.92
C ILE A 103 1.04 -11.45 1.12
N GLN A 104 2.27 -11.48 1.64
CA GLN A 104 2.94 -12.73 2.02
C GLN A 104 2.15 -13.53 3.05
N LYS A 105 2.09 -14.86 2.86
CA LYS A 105 1.35 -15.80 3.73
C LYS A 105 1.71 -15.67 5.21
N ASN A 106 2.99 -15.51 5.54
CA ASN A 106 3.43 -15.41 6.92
C ASN A 106 2.97 -14.12 7.60
N LEU A 107 2.98 -12.99 6.88
CA LEU A 107 2.44 -11.72 7.37
C LEU A 107 0.92 -11.83 7.57
N TYR A 108 0.21 -12.43 6.61
CA TYR A 108 -1.23 -12.64 6.73
C TYR A 108 -1.61 -13.52 7.92
N LYS A 109 -0.87 -14.61 8.19
CA LYS A 109 -1.14 -15.46 9.37
C LYS A 109 -1.09 -14.66 10.68
N LYS A 110 -0.08 -13.79 10.83
CA LYS A 110 0.07 -12.94 12.02
C LYS A 110 -1.04 -11.90 12.11
N LEU A 111 -1.34 -11.21 11.01
CA LEU A 111 -2.47 -10.27 10.92
C LEU A 111 -3.80 -10.96 11.27
N LYS A 112 -4.05 -12.16 10.73
CA LYS A 112 -5.26 -12.94 10.98
C LYS A 112 -5.44 -13.23 12.47
N SER A 113 -4.39 -13.66 13.16
CA SER A 113 -4.44 -13.88 14.61
C SER A 113 -4.79 -12.60 15.37
N LEU A 114 -4.22 -11.46 14.97
CA LEU A 114 -4.51 -10.16 15.57
C LEU A 114 -5.96 -9.72 15.34
N LEU A 115 -6.48 -9.87 14.12
CA LEU A 115 -7.87 -9.57 13.80
C LEU A 115 -8.84 -10.38 14.66
N MET A 116 -8.59 -11.69 14.81
CA MET A 116 -9.42 -12.57 15.65
C MET A 116 -9.40 -12.18 17.13
N ILE A 117 -8.23 -11.86 17.68
CA ILE A 117 -8.10 -11.42 19.08
C ILE A 117 -8.89 -10.13 19.34
N ASN A 118 -8.95 -9.25 18.34
CA ASN A 118 -9.62 -7.94 18.42
C ASN A 118 -11.03 -7.95 17.80
N GLY A 119 -11.70 -9.11 17.78
CA GLY A 119 -13.14 -9.21 17.47
C GLY A 119 -13.53 -9.10 15.99
N ILE A 120 -12.57 -9.05 15.06
CA ILE A 120 -12.86 -9.01 13.63
C ILE A 120 -13.09 -10.43 13.10
N SER A 121 -14.27 -10.67 12.55
CA SER A 121 -14.57 -11.93 11.86
C SER A 121 -13.75 -12.07 10.58
N ILE A 122 -12.87 -13.08 10.56
CA ILE A 122 -12.02 -13.42 9.42
C ILE A 122 -12.81 -13.83 8.18
N GLU A 123 -14.08 -14.23 8.33
CA GLU A 123 -14.95 -14.61 7.21
C GLU A 123 -15.26 -13.42 6.31
N LYS A 124 -15.17 -12.20 6.85
CA LYS A 124 -15.35 -10.94 6.13
C LYS A 124 -14.10 -10.51 5.36
N VAL A 125 -13.00 -11.25 5.47
CA VAL A 125 -11.70 -10.93 4.87
C VAL A 125 -11.27 -12.06 3.93
N GLN A 126 -11.11 -11.75 2.65
CA GLN A 126 -10.65 -12.69 1.64
C GLN A 126 -9.15 -12.59 1.44
N PHE A 127 -8.42 -13.68 1.65
CA PHE A 127 -6.98 -13.73 1.48
C PHE A 127 -6.58 -14.45 0.20
N ILE A 128 -5.67 -13.83 -0.55
CA ILE A 128 -5.02 -14.42 -1.70
C ILE A 128 -3.51 -14.28 -1.48
N CYS A 129 -2.77 -15.39 -1.54
CA CYS A 129 -1.33 -15.33 -1.36
C CYS A 129 -0.69 -14.51 -2.49
N ILE A 130 0.31 -13.70 -2.18
CA ILE A 130 0.95 -12.83 -3.18
C ILE A 130 1.52 -13.62 -4.36
N GLU A 131 2.08 -14.81 -4.14
CA GLU A 131 2.59 -15.70 -5.18
C GLU A 131 1.46 -16.20 -6.10
N ASP A 132 0.31 -16.55 -5.52
CA ASP A 132 -0.87 -16.96 -6.28
C ASP A 132 -1.42 -15.78 -7.09
N MET A 133 -1.48 -14.59 -6.50
CA MET A 133 -1.90 -13.37 -7.19
C MET A 133 -0.95 -13.03 -8.35
N LYS A 134 0.37 -13.16 -8.14
CA LYS A 134 1.36 -12.99 -9.22
C LYS A 134 1.14 -14.01 -10.34
N ARG A 135 0.81 -15.26 -10.01
CA ARG A 135 0.49 -16.29 -11.01
C ARG A 135 -0.79 -15.96 -11.77
N ILE A 136 -1.84 -15.54 -11.07
CA ILE A 136 -3.11 -15.09 -11.68
C ILE A 136 -2.82 -13.95 -12.67
N ILE A 137 -2.11 -12.92 -12.23
CA ILE A 137 -1.74 -11.76 -13.07
C ILE A 137 -0.91 -12.19 -14.28
N ARG A 138 0.10 -13.06 -14.12
CA ARG A 138 0.94 -13.54 -15.23
C ARG A 138 0.14 -14.35 -16.23
N ASN A 139 -0.67 -15.29 -15.76
CA ASN A 139 -1.47 -16.18 -16.60
C ASN A 139 -2.61 -15.43 -17.31
N LYS A 140 -3.09 -14.34 -16.72
CA LYS A 140 -4.17 -13.49 -17.25
C LYS A 140 -3.67 -12.18 -17.88
N SER A 141 -2.35 -12.04 -18.06
CA SER A 141 -1.66 -10.78 -18.41
C SER A 141 -2.10 -10.11 -19.72
N SER A 142 -3.01 -10.72 -20.49
CA SER A 142 -3.63 -10.17 -21.69
C SER A 142 -5.16 -10.10 -21.66
N SER A 143 -5.85 -10.49 -20.57
CA SER A 143 -7.30 -10.71 -20.62
C SER A 143 -8.12 -9.92 -19.61
N ILE A 144 -9.26 -9.46 -20.11
CA ILE A 144 -10.44 -8.89 -19.42
C ILE A 144 -10.82 -9.71 -18.16
N SER A 145 -10.45 -10.98 -18.05
CA SER A 145 -10.80 -11.85 -16.91
C SER A 145 -10.22 -11.44 -15.54
N PHE A 146 -9.01 -10.86 -15.46
CA PHE A 146 -8.48 -10.32 -14.18
C PHE A 146 -9.19 -9.01 -13.81
N SER A 147 -9.46 -8.20 -14.82
CA SER A 147 -10.21 -6.95 -14.69
C SER A 147 -11.65 -7.23 -14.22
N GLU A 148 -12.25 -8.31 -14.73
CA GLU A 148 -13.55 -8.82 -14.34
C GLU A 148 -13.51 -9.46 -12.96
N GLU A 149 -12.45 -10.13 -12.51
CA GLU A 149 -12.38 -10.61 -11.11
C GLU A 149 -12.29 -9.45 -10.10
N ILE A 150 -11.59 -8.38 -10.44
CA ILE A 150 -11.53 -7.17 -9.61
C ILE A 150 -12.87 -6.42 -9.61
N LYS A 151 -13.56 -6.39 -10.77
CA LYS A 151 -14.88 -5.75 -10.94
C LYS A 151 -16.03 -6.58 -10.35
N LEU A 152 -16.05 -7.87 -10.68
CA LEU A 152 -16.98 -8.93 -10.28
C LEU A 152 -16.48 -9.70 -9.06
N GLY A 153 -15.76 -9.04 -8.16
CA GLY A 153 -15.58 -9.50 -6.79
C GLY A 153 -16.90 -9.68 -6.03
N GLY A 154 -18.03 -10.02 -6.67
CA GLY A 154 -19.26 -10.47 -6.04
C GLY A 154 -19.81 -9.43 -5.08
N ASN A 155 -20.04 -8.21 -5.54
CA ASN A 155 -20.70 -7.14 -4.77
C ASN A 155 -22.20 -7.40 -4.56
N LYS A 156 -22.68 -8.65 -4.67
CA LYS A 156 -24.07 -8.97 -4.33
C LYS A 156 -24.22 -8.78 -2.82
N GLY A 157 -24.76 -7.63 -2.43
CA GLY A 157 -24.93 -7.23 -1.03
C GLY A 157 -23.78 -6.41 -0.43
N HIS A 158 -22.77 -5.98 -1.21
CA HIS A 158 -21.66 -5.15 -0.74
C HIS A 158 -21.53 -3.86 -1.57
N GLU A 159 -21.09 -2.77 -0.94
CA GLU A 159 -21.05 -1.46 -1.58
C GLU A 159 -19.87 -1.31 -2.57
N LYS A 160 -18.68 -1.81 -2.20
CA LYS A 160 -17.44 -1.76 -3.01
C LYS A 160 -16.42 -2.81 -2.54
N ASN A 161 -15.35 -3.00 -3.32
CA ASN A 161 -14.21 -3.84 -2.92
C ASN A 161 -13.11 -3.00 -2.26
N ARG A 162 -12.50 -3.51 -1.19
CA ARG A 162 -11.33 -2.91 -0.54
C ARG A 162 -10.13 -3.82 -0.69
N TRP A 163 -9.16 -3.42 -1.49
CA TRP A 163 -7.95 -4.19 -1.76
C TRP A 163 -6.77 -3.68 -0.93
N ILE A 164 -6.12 -4.58 -0.21
CA ILE A 164 -4.83 -4.36 0.44
C ILE A 164 -3.80 -5.20 -0.32
N ILE A 165 -2.83 -4.56 -0.96
CA ILE A 165 -1.87 -5.24 -1.82
C ILE A 165 -0.44 -4.89 -1.45
N GLN A 166 0.46 -5.86 -1.53
CA GLN A 166 1.88 -5.58 -1.37
C GLN A 166 2.44 -4.84 -2.59
N SER A 167 3.38 -3.92 -2.36
CA SER A 167 3.99 -3.01 -3.36
C SER A 167 4.34 -3.66 -4.71
N SER A 168 4.86 -4.89 -4.72
CA SER A 168 5.22 -5.60 -5.96
C SER A 168 4.04 -5.88 -6.91
N LEU A 169 2.79 -5.74 -6.45
CA LEU A 169 1.57 -5.87 -7.24
C LEU A 169 1.00 -4.53 -7.73
N GLN A 170 1.47 -3.41 -7.18
CA GLN A 170 0.88 -2.07 -7.38
C GLN A 170 0.65 -1.74 -8.86
N LYS A 171 1.66 -1.95 -9.71
CA LYS A 171 1.57 -1.65 -11.15
C LYS A 171 0.40 -2.31 -11.87
N TYR A 172 0.04 -3.52 -11.46
CA TYR A 172 -1.00 -4.29 -12.11
C TYR A 172 -2.38 -3.78 -11.71
N PHE A 173 -2.57 -3.38 -10.46
CA PHE A 173 -3.82 -2.79 -10.00
C PHE A 173 -4.06 -1.40 -10.59
N LEU A 174 -3.03 -0.56 -10.65
CA LEU A 174 -3.12 0.75 -11.30
C LEU A 174 -3.45 0.64 -12.80
N GLN A 175 -2.87 -0.34 -13.51
CA GLN A 175 -3.24 -0.65 -14.89
C GLN A 175 -4.73 -0.93 -15.08
N GLN A 176 -5.35 -1.68 -14.15
CA GLN A 176 -6.75 -2.03 -14.25
C GLN A 176 -7.65 -0.83 -13.96
N GLU A 177 -7.32 -0.04 -12.94
CA GLU A 177 -8.06 1.20 -12.64
C GLU A 177 -8.03 2.16 -13.84
N ASP A 178 -6.85 2.39 -14.44
CA ASP A 178 -6.70 3.21 -15.63
C ASP A 178 -7.51 2.67 -16.81
N TYR A 179 -7.51 1.36 -17.01
CA TYR A 179 -8.29 0.71 -18.06
C TYR A 179 -9.78 1.01 -17.88
N TRP A 180 -10.36 0.75 -16.70
CA TRP A 180 -11.80 0.95 -16.45
C TRP A 180 -12.24 2.41 -16.51
N ASN A 181 -11.43 3.31 -15.94
CA ASN A 181 -11.71 4.74 -15.99
C ASN A 181 -11.78 5.27 -17.43
N ARG A 182 -11.00 4.72 -18.37
CA ARG A 182 -11.08 5.09 -19.81
C ARG A 182 -12.39 4.70 -20.47
N TYR A 183 -13.05 3.65 -19.98
CA TYR A 183 -14.36 3.22 -20.50
C TYR A 183 -15.53 3.84 -19.74
N ASN A 184 -15.29 4.87 -18.91
CA ASN A 184 -16.29 5.51 -18.04
C ASN A 184 -17.03 4.54 -17.11
N GLU A 185 -16.48 3.35 -16.89
CA GLU A 185 -17.00 2.42 -15.91
C GLU A 185 -16.36 2.76 -14.57
N LYS A 186 -17.17 3.18 -13.59
CA LYS A 186 -16.66 3.52 -12.26
C LYS A 186 -15.93 2.31 -11.68
N PHE A 187 -14.62 2.47 -11.47
CA PHE A 187 -13.82 1.49 -10.75
C PHE A 187 -14.27 1.45 -9.28
N ASN A 188 -15.14 0.50 -8.95
CA ASN A 188 -15.78 0.43 -7.64
C ASN A 188 -14.91 -0.32 -6.60
N SER A 189 -13.65 0.10 -6.48
CA SER A 189 -12.71 -0.47 -5.52
C SER A 189 -11.79 0.59 -4.92
N SER A 190 -11.49 0.47 -3.62
CA SER A 190 -10.37 1.16 -2.97
C SER A 190 -9.13 0.27 -2.98
N ILE A 191 -7.96 0.86 -3.21
CA ILE A 191 -6.67 0.14 -3.24
C ILE A 191 -5.73 0.80 -2.24
N LEU A 192 -5.25 0.02 -1.26
CA LEU A 192 -4.18 0.35 -0.34
C LEU A 192 -2.95 -0.49 -0.68
N CYS A 193 -1.86 0.16 -1.06
CA CYS A 193 -0.57 -0.45 -1.35
C CYS A 193 0.29 -0.41 -0.09
N VAL A 194 0.74 -1.57 0.40
CA VAL A 194 1.64 -1.66 1.55
C VAL A 194 3.09 -1.82 1.12
N HIS A 195 3.96 -1.00 1.71
CA HIS A 195 5.38 -0.90 1.38
C HIS A 195 6.23 -1.12 2.62
N ASP A 196 7.14 -2.08 2.56
CA ASP A 196 8.19 -2.21 3.57
C ASP A 196 9.12 -1.00 3.48
N ALA A 197 9.17 -0.20 4.55
CA ALA A 197 9.97 1.01 4.61
C ALA A 197 11.47 0.73 4.80
N SER A 198 11.84 -0.49 5.23
CA SER A 198 13.21 -0.88 5.59
C SER A 198 14.24 -0.61 4.48
N PRO A 199 14.01 -0.94 3.20
CA PRO A 199 14.96 -0.62 2.13
C PRO A 199 15.23 0.88 1.97
N TYR A 200 14.21 1.73 2.12
CA TYR A 200 14.36 3.19 2.03
C TYR A 200 15.17 3.73 3.21
N ILE A 201 14.86 3.27 4.42
CA ILE A 201 15.51 3.70 5.65
C ILE A 201 16.99 3.24 5.69
N HIS A 202 17.27 1.97 5.35
CA HIS A 202 18.61 1.40 5.48
C HIS A 202 19.46 1.54 4.22
N LYS A 203 18.92 1.19 3.05
CA LYS A 203 19.71 0.89 1.86
C LYS A 203 19.86 2.05 0.87
N ASN A 204 19.31 3.25 1.15
CA ASN A 204 19.25 4.35 0.16
C ASN A 204 18.56 3.90 -1.14
N THR A 205 17.70 2.89 -1.05
CA THR A 205 16.99 2.41 -2.23
C THR A 205 16.07 3.55 -2.70
N PRO A 206 16.11 3.94 -3.97
CA PRO A 206 15.13 4.85 -4.53
C PRO A 206 13.72 4.28 -4.37
N LEU A 207 12.70 5.13 -4.31
CA LEU A 207 11.31 4.73 -4.55
C LEU A 207 11.17 4.27 -6.00
N GLU A 208 11.58 3.02 -6.27
CA GLU A 208 11.50 2.39 -7.59
C GLU A 208 10.06 2.32 -8.10
N SER A 209 9.08 2.26 -7.18
CA SER A 209 7.65 2.22 -7.48
C SER A 209 7.09 3.49 -8.12
N GLY A 210 7.76 4.64 -8.00
CA GLY A 210 7.40 5.84 -8.75
C GLY A 210 8.04 5.88 -10.14
N HIS A 211 9.35 5.64 -10.20
CA HIS A 211 10.15 5.92 -11.40
C HIS A 211 9.97 4.90 -12.53
N GLU A 212 9.88 3.60 -12.25
CA GLU A 212 9.65 2.61 -13.33
C GLU A 212 8.21 2.63 -13.83
N LEU A 213 7.25 2.86 -12.94
CA LEU A 213 5.84 3.04 -13.29
C LEU A 213 5.56 4.35 -14.03
N LEU A 214 6.25 5.44 -13.70
CA LEU A 214 6.08 6.69 -14.46
C LEU A 214 6.79 6.62 -15.81
N ASN A 215 7.99 6.03 -15.91
CA ASN A 215 8.69 5.94 -17.21
C ASN A 215 8.07 4.92 -18.18
N LYS A 216 7.36 3.88 -17.71
CA LYS A 216 6.67 2.92 -18.60
C LYS A 216 5.29 3.39 -19.06
N TYR A 217 4.71 4.38 -18.39
CA TYR A 217 3.34 4.88 -18.64
C TYR A 217 3.31 6.38 -18.93
N GLN A 218 4.47 7.04 -18.96
CA GLN A 218 4.69 8.18 -19.85
C GLN A 218 4.48 7.67 -21.28
N TYR A 219 3.22 7.64 -21.68
CA TYR A 219 2.85 7.79 -23.07
C TYR A 219 3.70 8.97 -23.58
N HIS A 220 4.66 8.70 -24.44
CA HIS A 220 5.06 9.68 -25.43
C HIS A 220 3.74 10.04 -26.12
N SER A 221 3.10 11.15 -25.73
CA SER A 221 2.11 11.75 -26.60
C SER A 221 2.86 11.93 -27.90
N LYS A 222 2.46 11.20 -28.96
CA LYS A 222 2.86 11.56 -30.30
C LYS A 222 2.59 13.06 -30.37
N LYS A 223 3.64 13.86 -30.49
CA LYS A 223 3.48 15.27 -30.85
C LYS A 223 2.67 15.23 -32.13
N GLU A 224 1.38 15.56 -32.05
CA GLU A 224 0.70 16.07 -33.22
C GLU A 224 1.47 17.34 -33.57
N ILE A 225 2.26 17.23 -34.63
CA ILE A 225 2.85 18.38 -35.28
C ILE A 225 1.66 19.11 -35.88
N TYR A 226 1.09 20.07 -35.15
CA TYR A 226 0.31 21.11 -35.79
C TYR A 226 1.31 21.94 -36.59
N GLN A 227 1.39 21.65 -37.90
CA GLN A 227 1.86 22.63 -38.85
C GLN A 227 0.89 23.80 -38.77
N VAL A 228 1.30 24.87 -38.08
CA VAL A 228 0.67 26.16 -38.22
C VAL A 228 1.16 26.69 -39.56
N GLY A 229 0.29 26.63 -40.57
CA GLY A 229 0.50 27.34 -41.81
C GLY A 229 0.56 28.84 -41.54
N ILE A 230 1.65 29.46 -42.00
CA ILE A 230 1.70 30.87 -42.40
C ILE A 230 2.18 30.85 -43.84
#